data_AF-A0A6L5EH29-F1
#
_entry.id   AF-A0A6L5EH29-F1
#
_cell.length_a   1.000
_cell.length_b   1.000
_cell.length_c   1.000
_cell.angle_alpha   90.00
_cell.angle_beta   90.00
_cell.angle_gamma   90.00
#
_symmetry.space_group_name_H-M   'P 1'
#
loop_
_entity.id
_entity.type
_entity.pdbx_description
1 polymer ?
#
loop_
_entity_poly.entity_id
_entity_poly.type
_entity_poly.pdbx_seq_one_letter_code
_entity_poly.pdbx_strand_id
1 'polypeptide(L)'
;QTQGTAEEPFLSQINQSIAGLESSIASLKIQQAGIGSVATYDNSLATKIEVLRTQFLQTASQQQLTVENQLTELKVQLDQATQRLENNTLTSPSKGIVHLNSEFEGKNRIPTGTEIAQIFPVITDT
;
A
#
# COMPACT_ATOMS: atom_id res chain seq x y z
N GLN A 1 7.55 9.26 -34.90
CA GLN A 1 6.76 10.41 -34.42
C GLN A 1 5.41 9.88 -33.99
N THR A 2 4.86 10.08 -32.80
CA THR A 2 5.33 10.69 -31.55
C THR A 2 4.43 10.14 -30.45
N GLN A 3 5.00 10.01 -29.25
CA GLN A 3 4.33 9.80 -27.98
C GLN A 3 3.15 10.76 -27.80
N GLY A 4 2.02 10.27 -27.30
CA GLY A 4 0.92 11.11 -26.81
C GLY A 4 -0.11 10.25 -26.12
N THR A 5 -0.12 10.24 -24.78
CA THR A 5 -1.25 9.80 -23.93
C THR A 5 -0.99 9.86 -22.41
N ALA A 6 0.23 10.22 -21.95
CA ALA A 6 0.50 10.41 -20.51
C ALA A 6 0.41 11.89 -20.05
N GLU A 7 0.46 12.85 -20.99
CA GLU A 7 0.48 14.29 -20.69
C GLU A 7 -0.92 14.89 -20.52
N GLU A 8 -1.94 14.37 -21.21
CA GLU A 8 -3.32 14.87 -21.17
C GLU A 8 -4.00 14.84 -19.78
N PRO A 9 -3.93 13.75 -18.98
CA PRO A 9 -4.55 13.74 -17.65
C PRO A 9 -3.84 14.71 -16.69
N PHE A 10 -2.51 14.84 -16.82
CA PHE A 10 -1.71 15.74 -16.00
C PHE A 10 -1.96 17.21 -16.37
N LEU A 11 -2.04 17.53 -17.67
CA LEU A 11 -2.42 18.84 -18.18
C LEU A 11 -3.85 19.23 -17.75
N SER A 12 -4.79 18.29 -17.79
CA SER A 12 -6.15 18.50 -17.30
C SER A 12 -6.18 18.82 -15.80
N GLN A 13 -5.37 18.14 -15.00
CA GLN A 13 -5.28 18.37 -13.56
C GLN A 13 -4.60 19.70 -13.22
N ILE A 14 -3.62 20.12 -14.02
CA ILE A 14 -3.03 21.46 -13.96
C ILE A 14 -4.08 22.53 -14.28
N ASN A 15 -4.86 22.34 -15.35
CA ASN A 15 -5.91 23.30 -15.74
C ASN A 15 -7.01 23.43 -14.67
N GLN A 16 -7.40 22.33 -14.04
CA GLN A 16 -8.35 22.35 -12.92
C GLN A 16 -7.77 23.09 -11.70
N SER A 17 -6.48 22.92 -11.42
CA SER A 17 -5.78 23.64 -10.36
C SER A 17 -5.69 25.14 -10.65
N ILE A 18 -5.41 25.52 -11.91
CA ILE A 18 -5.39 26.92 -12.36
C ILE A 18 -6.77 27.56 -12.17
N ALA A 19 -7.84 26.90 -12.61
CA ALA A 19 -9.21 27.42 -12.45
C ALA A 19 -9.59 27.63 -10.97
N GLY A 20 -9.22 26.68 -10.09
CA GLY A 20 -9.44 26.82 -8.64
C GLY A 20 -8.65 27.98 -8.02
N LEU A 21 -7.42 28.20 -8.48
CA LEU A 21 -6.58 29.32 -8.05
C LEU A 21 -7.11 30.66 -8.57
N GLU A 22 -7.60 30.73 -9.81
CA GLU A 22 -8.22 31.93 -10.37
C GLU A 22 -9.48 32.33 -9.61
N SER A 23 -10.33 31.36 -9.25
CA SER A 23 -11.52 31.61 -8.42
C SER A 23 -11.16 32.11 -7.02
N SER A 24 -10.08 31.56 -6.43
CA SER A 24 -9.56 32.02 -5.13
C SER A 24 -9.01 33.44 -5.22
N ILE A 25 -8.27 33.77 -6.29
CA ILE A 25 -7.76 35.12 -6.56
C ILE A 25 -8.91 36.11 -6.77
N ALA A 26 -9.95 35.74 -7.52
CA ALA A 26 -11.12 36.58 -7.71
C ALA A 26 -11.82 36.89 -6.37
N SER A 27 -11.98 35.87 -5.52
CA SER A 27 -12.54 36.03 -4.17
C SER A 27 -11.69 36.93 -3.29
N LEU A 28 -10.36 36.77 -3.34
CA LEU A 28 -9.41 37.59 -2.58
C LEU A 28 -9.35 39.04 -3.11
N LYS A 29 -9.49 39.27 -4.41
CA LYS A 29 -9.60 40.63 -4.99
C LYS A 29 -10.89 41.33 -4.56
N ILE A 30 -12.00 40.61 -4.50
CA ILE A 30 -13.28 41.15 -4.00
C ILE A 30 -13.14 41.52 -2.53
N GLN A 31 -12.52 40.65 -1.72
CA GLN A 31 -12.24 40.94 -0.32
C GLN A 31 -11.30 42.15 -0.19
N GLN A 32 -10.21 42.20 -0.95
CA GLN A 32 -9.24 43.31 -0.96
C GLN A 32 -9.88 44.66 -1.35
N ALA A 33 -10.81 44.68 -2.31
CA ALA A 33 -11.56 45.88 -2.67
C ALA A 33 -12.51 46.35 -1.54
N GLY A 34 -12.94 45.43 -0.66
CA GLY A 34 -13.79 45.73 0.50
C GLY A 34 -13.04 46.17 1.76
N ILE A 35 -11.75 45.88 1.88
CA ILE A 35 -10.89 46.29 3.02
C ILE A 35 -10.05 47.48 2.59
N GLY A 36 -10.48 48.68 2.97
CA GLY A 36 -9.68 49.89 2.80
C GLY A 36 -8.28 49.71 3.39
N SER A 37 -7.27 49.71 2.53
CA SER A 37 -5.86 49.95 2.83
C SER A 37 -5.24 49.16 4.01
N VAL A 38 -5.15 47.82 3.96
CA VAL A 38 -4.20 47.06 4.81
C VAL A 38 -3.66 45.82 4.09
N ALA A 39 -2.33 45.65 4.17
CA ALA A 39 -1.51 44.51 3.75
C ALA A 39 -1.53 44.17 2.25
N THR A 40 -0.49 44.58 1.55
CA THR A 40 -0.12 44.05 0.24
C THR A 40 0.13 42.54 0.37
N TYR A 41 -0.88 41.73 0.08
CA TYR A 41 -0.70 40.31 -0.20
C TYR A 41 0.31 40.21 -1.35
N ASP A 42 1.53 39.77 -1.03
CA ASP A 42 2.59 39.63 -2.03
C ASP A 42 2.21 38.53 -3.03
N ASN A 43 1.60 38.96 -4.14
CA ASN A 43 1.19 38.12 -5.26
C ASN A 43 2.35 37.86 -6.23
N SER A 44 3.60 38.11 -5.81
CA SER A 44 4.77 37.83 -6.62
C SER A 44 4.79 36.38 -7.08
N LEU A 45 5.36 36.18 -8.27
CA LEU A 45 5.59 34.86 -8.84
C LEU A 45 6.35 33.94 -7.86
N ALA A 46 7.26 34.50 -7.07
CA ALA A 46 8.03 33.78 -6.06
C ALA A 46 7.12 33.16 -4.98
N THR A 47 6.19 33.93 -4.42
CA THR A 47 5.25 33.43 -3.40
C THR A 47 4.35 32.32 -3.95
N LYS A 48 3.89 32.44 -5.21
CA LYS A 48 3.09 31.38 -5.86
C LYS A 48 3.89 30.09 -6.09
N ILE A 49 5.16 30.21 -6.51
CA ILE A 49 6.05 29.07 -6.68
C ILE A 49 6.27 28.36 -5.35
N GLU A 50 6.46 29.10 -4.26
CA GLU A 50 6.70 28.53 -2.93
C GLU A 50 5.47 27.80 -2.38
N VAL A 51 4.27 28.35 -2.59
CA VAL A 51 3.00 27.68 -2.25
C VAL A 51 2.84 26.39 -3.05
N LEU A 52 3.09 26.42 -4.36
CA LEU A 52 3.00 25.21 -5.21
C LEU A 52 4.01 24.14 -4.77
N ARG A 53 5.25 24.52 -4.45
CA ARG A 53 6.26 23.60 -3.92
C ARG A 53 5.82 22.98 -2.61
N THR A 54 5.32 23.81 -1.69
CA THR A 54 4.84 23.33 -0.38
C THR A 54 3.66 22.38 -0.55
N GLN A 55 2.68 22.71 -1.40
CA GLN A 55 1.54 21.84 -1.68
C GLN A 55 1.97 20.52 -2.33
N PHE A 56 2.91 20.56 -3.27
CA PHE A 56 3.45 19.37 -3.90
C PHE A 56 4.15 18.48 -2.87
N LEU A 57 5.02 19.05 -2.03
CA LEU A 57 5.72 18.32 -0.97
C LEU A 57 4.75 17.71 0.04
N GLN A 58 3.73 18.46 0.49
CA GLN A 58 2.70 17.93 1.38
C GLN A 58 1.94 16.76 0.76
N THR A 59 1.58 16.89 -0.52
CA THR A 59 0.88 15.83 -1.26
C THR A 59 1.76 14.59 -1.41
N ALA A 60 3.03 14.77 -1.76
CA ALA A 60 4.01 13.69 -1.88
C ALA A 60 4.23 12.99 -0.54
N SER A 61 4.39 13.74 0.56
CA SER A 61 4.51 13.17 1.91
C SER A 61 3.27 12.37 2.31
N GLN A 62 2.07 12.87 2.00
CA GLN A 62 0.84 12.14 2.31
C GLN A 62 0.72 10.84 1.50
N GLN A 63 1.07 10.88 0.21
CA GLN A 63 1.10 9.69 -0.65
C GLN A 63 2.13 8.67 -0.15
N GLN A 64 3.32 9.12 0.26
CA GLN A 64 4.34 8.27 0.84
C GLN A 64 3.82 7.57 2.10
N LEU A 65 3.20 8.29 3.03
CA LEU A 65 2.63 7.71 4.25
C LEU A 65 1.54 6.67 3.91
N THR A 66 0.71 6.92 2.90
CA THR A 66 -0.30 5.94 2.46
C THR A 66 0.35 4.65 1.97
N VAL A 67 1.40 4.75 1.14
CA VAL A 67 2.12 3.58 0.62
C VAL A 67 2.84 2.82 1.73
N GLU A 68 3.47 3.52 2.68
CA GLU A 68 4.15 2.90 3.83
C GLU A 68 3.18 2.12 4.72
N ASN A 69 1.98 2.66 4.97
CA ASN A 69 0.94 1.97 5.72
C ASN A 69 0.44 0.72 4.98
N GLN A 70 0.16 0.82 3.68
CA GLN A 70 -0.23 -0.33 2.86
C GLN A 70 0.84 -1.41 2.83
N LEU A 71 2.11 -1.04 2.71
CA LEU A 71 3.23 -1.97 2.76
C LEU A 71 3.30 -2.69 4.11
N THR A 72 3.08 -1.97 5.20
CA THR A 72 3.09 -2.54 6.55
C THR A 72 1.95 -3.54 6.73
N GLU A 73 0.75 -3.20 6.29
CA GLU A 73 -0.41 -4.11 6.33
C GLU A 73 -0.15 -5.38 5.52
N LEU A 74 0.36 -5.24 4.29
CA LEU A 74 0.69 -6.37 3.43
C LEU A 74 1.78 -7.27 4.02
N LYS A 75 2.79 -6.70 4.69
CA LYS A 75 3.81 -7.48 5.40
C LYS A 75 3.21 -8.30 6.53
N VAL A 76 2.30 -7.73 7.31
CA VAL A 76 1.61 -8.45 8.39
C VAL A 76 0.75 -9.57 7.80
N GLN A 77 0.03 -9.32 6.71
CA GLN A 77 -0.77 -10.35 6.04
C GLN A 77 0.10 -11.49 5.49
N LEU A 78 1.27 -11.17 4.93
CA LEU A 78 2.22 -12.16 4.43
C LEU A 78 2.80 -13.02 5.56
N ASP A 79 3.17 -12.42 6.69
CA ASP A 79 3.62 -13.14 7.87
C ASP A 79 2.55 -14.11 8.38
N GLN A 80 1.31 -13.63 8.53
CA GLN A 80 0.18 -14.48 8.92
C GLN A 80 -0.05 -15.63 7.93
N ALA A 81 0.03 -15.37 6.62
CA ALA A 81 -0.10 -16.40 5.60
C ALA A 81 1.03 -17.43 5.67
N THR A 82 2.25 -16.99 5.96
CA THR A 82 3.43 -17.85 6.12
C THR A 82 3.29 -18.75 7.35
N GLN A 83 2.95 -18.18 8.51
CA GLN A 83 2.68 -18.96 9.72
C GLN A 83 1.55 -19.97 9.53
N ARG A 84 0.49 -19.59 8.79
CA ARG A 84 -0.57 -20.54 8.42
C ARG A 84 -0.04 -21.66 7.54
N LEU A 85 0.82 -21.37 6.56
CA LEU A 85 1.40 -22.39 5.71
C LEU A 85 2.28 -23.35 6.52
N GLU A 86 3.14 -22.84 7.39
CA GLU A 86 3.99 -23.65 8.27
C GLU A 86 3.16 -24.55 9.19
N ASN A 87 2.11 -23.99 9.82
CA ASN A 87 1.22 -24.77 10.69
C ASN A 87 0.37 -25.82 9.96
N ASN A 88 0.19 -25.70 8.65
CA ASN A 88 -0.52 -26.68 7.82
C ASN A 88 0.44 -27.60 7.04
N THR A 89 1.76 -27.41 7.17
CA THR A 89 2.77 -28.24 6.51
C THR A 89 3.42 -29.15 7.54
N LEU A 90 3.22 -30.46 7.39
CA LEU A 90 3.83 -31.46 8.26
C LEU A 90 4.98 -32.11 7.52
N THR A 91 6.19 -32.01 8.09
CA THR A 91 7.40 -32.64 7.58
C THR A 91 7.84 -33.78 8.49
N SER A 92 8.39 -34.84 7.91
CA SER A 92 8.91 -35.96 8.69
C SER A 92 10.13 -35.54 9.53
N PRO A 93 10.16 -35.80 10.86
CA PRO A 93 11.32 -35.53 11.70
C PRO A 93 12.47 -36.51 11.49
N SER A 94 12.22 -37.67 10.87
CA SER A 94 13.22 -38.73 10.69
C SER A 94 13.10 -39.40 9.32
N LYS A 95 14.14 -40.16 8.94
CA LYS A 95 14.12 -40.99 7.73
C LYS A 95 13.41 -42.30 8.03
N GLY A 96 12.54 -42.74 7.13
CA GLY A 96 11.75 -43.95 7.30
C GLY A 96 10.70 -44.11 6.21
N ILE A 97 9.83 -45.11 6.39
CA ILE A 97 8.65 -45.32 5.56
C ILE A 97 7.46 -44.64 6.25
N VAL A 98 6.81 -43.70 5.55
CA VAL A 98 5.61 -43.02 6.06
C VAL A 98 4.40 -43.91 5.81
N HIS A 99 3.65 -44.20 6.87
CA HIS A 99 2.33 -44.81 6.80
C HIS A 99 1.28 -43.74 7.13
N LEU A 100 0.53 -43.31 6.11
CA LEU A 100 -0.55 -42.34 6.26
C LEU A 100 -1.84 -43.04 6.68
N ASN A 101 -2.58 -42.43 7.60
CA ASN A 101 -3.92 -42.90 7.92
C ASN A 101 -4.92 -42.38 6.89
N SER A 102 -5.47 -43.30 6.08
CA SER A 102 -6.37 -42.99 4.96
C SER A 102 -7.71 -42.37 5.42
N GLU A 103 -8.08 -42.51 6.69
CA GLU A 103 -9.30 -41.88 7.20
C GLU A 103 -9.25 -40.35 7.12
N PHE A 104 -8.05 -39.75 7.07
CA PHE A 104 -7.85 -38.30 7.02
C PHE A 104 -7.51 -37.77 5.63
N GLU A 105 -7.40 -38.65 4.63
CA GLU A 105 -7.13 -38.25 3.26
C GLU A 105 -8.29 -37.37 2.72
N GLY A 106 -7.95 -36.22 2.14
CA GLY A 106 -8.93 -35.26 1.62
C GLY A 106 -9.72 -34.47 2.67
N LYS A 107 -9.44 -34.64 3.98
CA LYS A 107 -10.08 -33.83 5.03
C LYS A 107 -9.39 -32.47 5.17
N ASN A 108 -10.19 -31.41 5.23
CA ASN A 108 -9.69 -30.03 5.37
C ASN A 108 -9.49 -29.57 6.82
N ARG A 109 -9.93 -30.35 7.81
CA ARG A 109 -9.81 -30.01 9.24
C ARG A 109 -9.58 -31.27 10.05
N ILE A 110 -8.53 -31.26 10.85
CA ILE A 110 -8.15 -32.35 11.74
C ILE A 110 -7.91 -31.75 13.13
N PRO A 111 -8.47 -32.32 14.21
CA PRO A 111 -8.21 -31.85 15.56
C PRO A 111 -6.73 -31.93 15.92
N THR A 112 -6.22 -30.92 16.62
CA THR A 112 -4.84 -30.94 17.15
C THR A 112 -4.64 -32.13 18.08
N GLY A 113 -3.51 -32.82 17.94
CA GLY A 113 -3.19 -34.03 18.71
C GLY A 113 -3.73 -35.32 18.10
N THR A 114 -4.39 -35.27 16.94
CA THR A 114 -4.79 -36.47 16.20
C THR A 114 -3.58 -37.09 15.51
N GLU A 115 -3.41 -38.41 15.65
CA GLU A 115 -2.41 -39.15 14.90
C GLU A 115 -2.89 -39.37 13.45
N ILE A 116 -2.20 -38.76 12.49
CA ILE A 116 -2.58 -38.82 11.06
C ILE A 116 -1.60 -39.64 10.21
N ALA A 117 -0.40 -39.89 10.75
CA ALA A 117 0.67 -40.61 10.07
C ALA A 117 1.66 -41.18 11.09
N GLN A 118 2.30 -42.29 10.74
CA GLN A 118 3.41 -42.89 11.50
C GLN A 118 4.63 -43.06 10.59
N ILE A 119 5.83 -42.97 11.16
CA ILE A 119 7.08 -43.18 10.43
C ILE A 119 7.75 -44.43 10.99
N PHE A 120 7.88 -45.45 10.15
CA PHE A 120 8.58 -46.68 10.49
C PHE A 120 10.05 -46.59 10.09
N PRO A 121 11.01 -46.92 10.98
CA PRO A 121 12.41 -46.96 10.61
C PRO A 121 12.65 -48.08 9.59
N VAL A 122 13.51 -47.82 8.61
CA VAL A 122 13.98 -48.87 7.71
C VAL A 122 15.01 -49.69 8.47
N ILE A 123 14.60 -50.86 8.96
CA ILE A 123 15.50 -51.90 9.46
C ILE A 123 16.10 -52.60 8.25
N THR A 124 17.15 -52.01 7.66
CA THR A 124 18.14 -52.81 6.95
C THR A 124 18.96 -53.51 8.02
N ASP A 125 18.86 -54.82 8.09
CA ASP A 125 19.82 -55.66 8.82
C ASP A 125 21.26 -55.25 8.42
N THR A 126 22.14 -55.31 9.41
CA THR A 126 23.58 -54.95 9.40
C THR A 126 24.35 -55.31 8.14
#